data_AF-A0A5M3YP50-F1
#
_entry.id   AF-A0A5M3YP50-F1
#
_cell.length_a   1.000
_cell.length_b   1.000
_cell.length_c   1.000
_cell.angle_alpha   90.00
_cell.angle_beta   90.00
_cell.angle_gamma   90.00
#
_symmetry.space_group_name_H-M   'P 1'
#
loop_
_entity.id
_entity.type
_entity.pdbx_description
1 polymer ?
#
loop_
_entity_poly.entity_id
_entity_poly.type
_entity_poly.pdbx_seq_one_letter_code
_entity_poly.pdbx_strand_id
1 'polypeptide(L)'
;MPLTKDEIRACTNILFDRLYKVVAINDSIVAKCGRGIPAYEGQAMIFLERHVPTVPVPRLYAMYEDAETLETFLVMQRIPSERLDAIWPSLAEDEEDDVVDKLRQIR
;
A
#
# COMPACT_ATOMS: atom_id res chain seq x y z
N MET A 1 2.77 20.99 1.83
CA MET A 1 2.83 20.75 3.28
C MET A 1 2.91 19.25 3.47
N PRO A 2 3.90 18.69 4.20
CA PRO A 2 3.94 17.25 4.44
C PRO A 2 2.69 16.85 5.24
N LEU A 3 2.08 15.73 4.89
CA LEU A 3 0.96 15.16 5.65
C LEU A 3 1.39 14.94 7.10
N THR A 4 0.57 15.42 8.04
CA THR A 4 0.79 15.27 9.47
C THR A 4 0.21 13.95 9.99
N LYS A 5 0.75 13.46 11.12
CA LYS A 5 0.23 12.26 11.80
C LYS A 5 -1.25 12.40 12.18
N ASP A 6 -1.68 13.60 12.57
CA ASP A 6 -3.05 13.86 13.00
C ASP A 6 -4.02 13.90 11.83
N GLU A 7 -3.62 14.47 10.67
CA GLU A 7 -4.42 14.39 9.44
C GLU A 7 -4.63 12.95 8.97
N ILE A 8 -3.59 12.11 9.04
CA ILE A 8 -3.69 10.68 8.69
C ILE A 8 -4.65 9.95 9.64
N ARG A 9 -4.52 10.18 10.95
CA ARG A 9 -5.40 9.57 11.96
C ARG A 9 -6.85 10.01 11.81
N ALA A 10 -7.07 11.30 11.59
CA ALA A 10 -8.40 11.89 11.43
C ALA A 10 -9.06 11.54 10.08
N CYS A 11 -8.31 11.02 9.11
CA CYS A 11 -8.86 10.64 7.82
C CYS A 11 -9.93 9.55 7.96
N THR A 12 -11.11 9.83 7.39
CA THR A 12 -12.31 8.97 7.41
C THR A 12 -12.43 8.08 6.18
N ASN A 13 -11.61 8.32 5.15
CA ASN A 13 -11.57 7.48 3.95
C ASN A 13 -10.69 6.25 4.20
N ILE A 14 -11.25 5.31 4.95
CA ILE A 14 -10.58 4.11 5.44
C ILE A 14 -10.66 3.01 4.38
N LEU A 15 -9.50 2.52 3.93
CA LEU A 15 -9.40 1.38 3.01
C LEU A 15 -9.25 0.04 3.77
N PHE A 16 -8.62 0.09 4.95
CA PHE A 16 -8.42 -1.07 5.81
C PHE A 16 -8.25 -0.62 7.26
N ASP A 17 -8.85 -1.34 8.21
CA ASP A 17 -8.75 -1.01 9.63
C ASP A 17 -8.86 -2.28 10.49
N ARG A 18 -7.71 -2.83 10.87
CA ARG A 18 -7.60 -3.97 11.81
C ARG A 18 -6.39 -3.79 12.74
N LEU A 19 -5.31 -4.51 12.50
CA LEU A 19 -4.07 -4.39 13.29
C LEU A 19 -3.30 -3.10 12.97
N TYR A 20 -3.57 -2.54 11.81
CA TYR A 20 -3.11 -1.24 11.33
C TYR A 20 -4.24 -0.62 10.51
N LYS A 21 -4.11 0.69 10.26
CA LYS A 21 -5.04 1.48 9.48
C LYS A 21 -4.40 1.84 8.13
N VAL A 22 -5.16 1.75 7.05
CA VAL A 22 -4.81 2.29 5.74
C VAL A 22 -5.88 3.27 5.33
N VAL A 23 -5.50 4.51 5.04
CA VAL A 23 -6.40 5.58 4.62
C VAL A 23 -6.02 6.12 3.25
N ALA A 24 -7.02 6.44 2.44
CA ALA A 24 -6.84 7.20 1.21
C ALA A 24 -6.91 8.69 1.51
N ILE A 25 -5.77 9.35 1.47
CA ILE A 25 -5.70 10.80 1.69
C ILE A 25 -6.34 11.55 0.53
N ASN A 26 -6.09 11.07 -0.70
CA ASN A 26 -6.68 11.56 -1.93
C ASN A 26 -6.57 10.49 -3.03
N ASP A 27 -6.74 10.87 -4.29
CA ASP A 27 -6.69 9.94 -5.44
C ASP A 27 -5.28 9.46 -5.81
N SER A 28 -4.24 10.06 -5.24
CA SER A 28 -2.85 9.74 -5.55
C SER A 28 -2.03 9.26 -4.34
N ILE A 29 -2.55 9.40 -3.12
CA ILE A 29 -1.82 9.13 -1.88
C ILE A 29 -2.65 8.28 -0.92
N VAL A 30 -2.03 7.22 -0.41
CA VAL A 30 -2.50 6.46 0.75
C VAL A 30 -1.49 6.56 1.88
N ALA A 31 -1.98 6.46 3.11
CA ALA A 31 -1.14 6.33 4.29
C ALA A 31 -1.50 5.06 5.05
N LYS A 32 -0.50 4.25 5.37
CA LYS A 32 -0.61 3.13 6.29
C LYS A 32 -0.01 3.54 7.63
N CYS A 33 -0.75 3.36 8.71
CA CYS A 33 -0.29 3.68 10.06
C CYS A 33 -0.74 2.66 11.10
N GLY A 34 0.08 2.47 12.13
CA GLY A 34 -0.25 1.58 13.23
C GLY A 34 0.98 1.10 13.99
N ARG A 35 0.74 0.44 15.11
CA ARG A 35 1.79 -0.13 15.94
C ARG A 35 2.32 -1.41 15.32
N GLY A 36 3.63 -1.63 15.44
CA GLY A 36 4.27 -2.87 14.99
C GLY A 36 4.38 -3.04 13.48
N ILE A 37 4.16 -1.98 12.69
CA ILE A 37 4.52 -2.00 11.27
C ILE A 37 6.05 -1.93 11.17
N PRO A 38 6.70 -2.93 10.60
CA PRO A 38 8.15 -3.00 10.58
C PRO A 38 8.74 -2.05 9.53
N ALA A 39 9.86 -1.41 9.86
CA ALA A 39 10.58 -0.53 8.94
C ALA A 39 11.01 -1.23 7.63
N TYR A 40 11.18 -2.56 7.65
CA TYR A 40 11.53 -3.32 6.45
C TYR A 40 10.45 -3.28 5.38
N GLU A 41 9.18 -2.99 5.72
CA GLU A 41 8.11 -2.86 4.73
C GLU A 41 8.39 -1.70 3.77
N GLY A 42 8.77 -0.53 4.32
CA GLY A 42 9.19 0.61 3.52
C GLY A 42 10.50 0.38 2.78
N GLN A 43 11.47 -0.28 3.43
CA GLN A 43 12.76 -0.60 2.81
C GLN A 43 12.60 -1.58 1.63
N ALA A 44 11.68 -2.55 1.74
CA ALA A 44 11.37 -3.48 0.67
C ALA A 44 10.76 -2.76 -0.55
N MET A 45 9.85 -1.81 -0.34
CA MET A 45 9.32 -0.99 -1.44
C MET A 45 10.42 -0.20 -2.16
N ILE A 46 11.32 0.45 -1.41
CA ILE A 46 12.48 1.17 -1.99
C ILE A 46 13.38 0.22 -2.77
N PHE A 47 13.63 -0.99 -2.24
CA PHE A 47 14.47 -1.99 -2.90
C PHE A 47 13.84 -2.45 -4.21
N LEU A 48 12.56 -2.83 -4.20
CA LEU A 48 11.83 -3.29 -5.38
C LEU A 48 11.76 -2.20 -6.46
N GLU A 49 11.45 -0.95 -6.09
CA GLU A 49 11.42 0.19 -7.02
C GLU A 49 12.78 0.40 -7.72
N ARG A 50 13.90 0.15 -7.02
CA ARG A 50 15.25 0.38 -7.55
C ARG A 50 15.82 -0.81 -8.32
N HIS A 51 15.51 -2.03 -7.90
CA HIS A 51 16.22 -3.23 -8.34
C HIS A 51 15.35 -4.22 -9.10
N VAL A 52 14.02 -4.14 -8.97
CA VAL A 52 13.09 -5.07 -9.61
C VAL A 52 11.90 -4.30 -10.21
N PRO A 53 12.14 -3.43 -11.22
CA PRO A 53 11.12 -2.50 -11.74
C PRO A 53 9.95 -3.20 -12.45
N THR A 54 10.06 -4.50 -12.72
CA THR A 54 8.98 -5.34 -13.25
C THR A 54 7.92 -5.67 -12.20
N VAL A 55 8.24 -5.53 -10.90
CA VAL A 55 7.27 -5.74 -9.82
C VAL A 55 6.57 -4.41 -9.54
N PRO A 56 5.25 -4.32 -9.79
CA PRO A 56 4.50 -3.11 -9.48
C PRO A 56 4.42 -2.94 -7.96
N VAL A 57 5.12 -1.95 -7.43
CA VAL A 57 5.05 -1.54 -6.03
C VAL A 57 4.65 -0.08 -5.92
N PRO A 58 3.88 0.31 -4.88
CA PRO A 58 3.64 1.71 -4.59
C PRO A 58 4.95 2.44 -4.33
N ARG A 59 5.11 3.63 -4.92
CA ARG A 59 6.23 4.52 -4.56
C ARG A 59 6.07 5.00 -3.11
N LEU A 60 7.12 4.82 -2.30
CA LEU A 60 7.15 5.34 -0.94
C LEU A 60 7.60 6.82 -0.96
N TYR A 61 6.77 7.71 -0.43
CA TYR A 61 7.08 9.14 -0.33
C TYR A 61 7.71 9.51 1.00
N ALA A 62 7.23 8.91 2.09
CA ALA A 62 7.77 9.12 3.43
C ALA A 62 7.54 7.90 4.32
N MET A 63 8.48 7.65 5.23
CA MET A 63 8.32 6.72 6.34
C MET A 63 8.87 7.36 7.60
N TYR A 64 8.11 7.33 8.68
CA TYR A 64 8.54 7.87 9.97
C TYR A 64 7.81 7.16 11.11
N GLU A 65 8.37 7.26 12.32
CA GLU A 65 7.80 6.72 13.54
C GLU A 65 7.39 7.86 14.47
N ASP A 66 6.22 7.75 15.08
CA ASP A 66 5.80 8.63 16.16
C ASP A 66 6.33 8.11 17.50
N ALA A 67 7.34 8.78 18.06
CA ALA A 67 7.98 8.37 19.31
C ALA A 67 7.02 8.33 20.51
N GLU A 68 5.91 9.08 20.48
CA GLU A 68 4.93 9.10 21.57
C GLU A 68 4.00 7.89 21.53
N THR A 69 3.53 7.52 20.33
CA THR A 69 2.54 6.45 20.16
C THR A 69 3.13 5.11 19.73
N LEU A 70 4.41 5.11 19.34
CA LEU A 70 5.15 4.00 18.72
C LEU A 70 4.46 3.48 17.45
N GLU A 71 3.79 4.37 16.73
CA GLU A 71 3.17 4.07 15.45
C GLU A 71 4.12 4.42 14.31
N THR A 72 4.25 3.51 13.37
CA THR A 72 4.95 3.77 12.11
C THR A 72 3.94 4.28 11.10
N PHE A 73 4.34 5.27 10.31
CA PHE A 73 3.58 5.84 9.21
C PHE A 73 4.32 5.60 7.90
N LEU A 74 3.62 5.08 6.90
CA LEU A 74 4.10 4.95 5.53
C LEU A 74 3.16 5.76 4.64
N VAL A 75 3.68 6.81 4.01
CA VAL A 75 2.96 7.62 3.03
C VAL A 75 3.43 7.20 1.66
N MET A 76 2.53 6.69 0.84
CA MET A 76 2.88 6.03 -0.42
C MET A 76 1.86 6.33 -1.52
N GLN A 77 2.25 6.04 -2.76
CA GLN A 77 1.40 6.16 -3.93
C GLN A 77 0.12 5.33 -3.76
N ARG A 78 -1.04 5.94 -4.04
CA ARG A 78 -2.28 5.20 -4.22
C ARG A 78 -2.28 4.55 -5.60
N ILE A 79 -2.51 3.24 -5.64
CA ILE A 79 -2.79 2.51 -6.87
C ILE A 79 -4.30 2.24 -6.86
N PRO A 80 -5.08 2.92 -7.72
CA PRO A 80 -6.51 2.63 -7.86
C PRO A 80 -6.65 1.26 -8.52
N SER A 81 -7.06 0.27 -7.74
CA SER A 81 -7.33 -1.08 -8.25
C SER A 81 -8.40 -1.76 -7.41
N GLU A 82 -9.10 -2.70 -8.03
CA GLU A 82 -9.98 -3.61 -7.32
C GLU A 82 -9.16 -4.75 -6.72
N ARG A 83 -9.64 -5.29 -5.60
CA ARG A 83 -8.97 -6.43 -4.96
C ARG A 83 -9.21 -7.66 -5.81
N LEU A 84 -8.15 -8.43 -6.07
CA LEU A 84 -8.25 -9.63 -6.89
C LEU A 84 -9.29 -10.61 -6.33
N ASP A 85 -9.35 -10.81 -5.01
CA ASP A 85 -10.34 -11.71 -4.39
C ASP A 85 -11.80 -11.26 -4.56
N ALA A 86 -12.04 -9.96 -4.77
CA ALA A 86 -13.37 -9.43 -5.00
C ALA A 86 -13.81 -9.62 -6.47
N ILE A 87 -12.90 -9.44 -7.42
CA ILE A 87 -13.21 -9.54 -8.85
C ILE A 87 -13.05 -10.96 -9.40
N TRP A 88 -12.24 -11.81 -8.76
CA TRP A 88 -11.95 -13.18 -9.23
C TRP A 88 -13.21 -13.95 -9.63
N PRO A 89 -14.29 -13.99 -8.83
CA PRO A 89 -15.50 -14.74 -9.17
C PRO A 89 -16.26 -14.22 -10.40
N SER A 90 -15.91 -13.03 -10.91
CA SER A 90 -16.54 -12.39 -12.07
C SER A 90 -15.68 -12.42 -13.33
N LEU A 91 -14.45 -12.94 -13.26
CA LEU A 91 -13.55 -13.04 -14.40
C LEU A 91 -14.00 -14.19 -15.33
N ALA A 92 -13.84 -13.98 -16.63
CA ALA A 92 -13.89 -15.07 -17.60
C ALA A 92 -12.63 -15.94 -17.51
N GLU A 93 -12.70 -17.17 -18.05
CA GLU A 93 -11.58 -18.13 -17.99
C GLU A 93 -10.29 -17.59 -18.62
N ASP A 94 -10.40 -16.87 -19.74
CA ASP A 94 -9.28 -16.21 -20.40
C ASP A 94 -8.70 -15.04 -19.59
N GLU A 95 -9.54 -14.31 -18.85
CA GLU A 95 -9.09 -13.25 -17.94
C GLU A 95 -8.37 -13.82 -16.70
N GLU A 96 -8.83 -14.96 -16.16
CA GLU A 96 -8.13 -15.67 -15.08
C GLU A 96 -6.75 -16.14 -15.53
N ASP A 97 -6.66 -16.76 -16.71
CA ASP A 97 -5.40 -17.23 -17.31
C ASP A 97 -4.41 -16.07 -17.50
N ASP A 98 -4.88 -14.93 -18.01
CA ASP A 98 -4.09 -13.70 -18.16
C ASP A 98 -3.52 -13.21 -16.82
N VAL A 99 -4.30 -13.27 -15.73
CA VAL A 99 -3.82 -12.90 -14.40
C VAL A 99 -2.76 -13.88 -13.91
N VAL A 100 -2.99 -15.19 -14.07
CA VAL A 100 -2.03 -16.22 -13.68
C VAL A 100 -0.71 -16.06 -14.43
N ASP A 101 -0.76 -15.79 -15.74
CA ASP A 101 0.43 -15.60 -16.55
C ASP A 101 1.19 -14.32 -16.18
N LYS A 102 0.49 -13.21 -15.88
CA LYS A 102 1.12 -12.00 -15.32
C LYS A 102 1.81 -12.28 -13.99
N LEU A 103 1.19 -13.05 -13.10
CA LEU A 103 1.79 -13.41 -11.81
C LEU A 103 3.04 -14.30 -11.98
N ARG A 104 3.04 -15.23 -12.95
CA ARG A 104 4.22 -16.06 -13.27
C ARG A 104 5.41 -15.27 -13.84
N GLN A 105 5.14 -14.11 -14.44
CA GLN A 105 6.19 -13.23 -14.98
C GLN A 105 6.86 -12.38 -13.89
N ILE A 106 6.27 -12.25 -12.71
CA ILE A 106 6.90 -11.65 -11.54
C ILE A 106 7.98 -12.61 -11.03
N ARG A 107 9.25 -12.24 -11.22
CA ARG A 107 10.44 -13.00 -10.81
C ARG A 107 11.28 -12.22 -9.82
#